data_AF-A0A1G4WR22-F1
#
_entry.id   AF-A0A1G4WR22-F1
#
_cell.length_a   1.000
_cell.length_b   1.000
_cell.length_c   1.000
_cell.angle_alpha   90.00
_cell.angle_beta   90.00
_cell.angle_gamma   90.00
#
_symmetry.space_group_name_H-M   'P 1'
#
loop_
_entity.id
_entity.type
_entity.pdbx_description
1 polymer ?
#
loop_
_entity_poly.entity_id
_entity_poly.type
_entity_poly.pdbx_seq_one_letter_code
_entity_poly.pdbx_strand_id
1 'polypeptide(L)' 'MIQKICFACFHRLFPDRRIRKVTLGRECAACHVTTAGTEQMVPVESEDLAQSPVQVAR' A
#
# COMPACT_ATOMS: atom_id res chain seq x y z
N MET A 1 -12.48 2.59 -3.32
CA MET A 1 -11.88 3.71 -2.54
C MET A 1 -10.38 3.60 -2.69
N ILE A 2 -9.66 4.70 -2.90
CA ILE A 2 -8.20 4.63 -3.07
C ILE A 2 -7.53 4.62 -1.69
N GLN A 3 -6.70 3.61 -1.43
CA GLN A 3 -5.82 3.52 -0.27
C GLN A 3 -4.37 3.78 -0.68
N LYS A 4 -3.51 4.11 0.29
CA LYS A 4 -2.11 4.43 0.05
C LYS A 4 -1.25 3.42 0.79
N ILE A 5 -0.29 2.82 0.11
CA ILE A 5 0.62 1.85 0.71
C ILE A 5 2.07 2.22 0.44
N CYS A 6 2.98 1.82 1.33
CA CYS A 6 4.41 2.05 1.12
C CYS A 6 4.94 1.18 -0.02
N PHE A 7 6.08 1.56 -0.60
CA PHE A 7 6.73 0.81 -1.68
C PHE A 7 7.01 -0.65 -1.30
N ALA A 8 7.44 -0.89 -0.06
CA ALA A 8 7.70 -2.24 0.44
C ALA A 8 6.44 -3.12 0.41
N CYS A 9 5.30 -2.60 0.87
CA CYS A 9 4.02 -3.31 0.79
C CYS A 9 3.59 -3.50 -0.65
N PHE A 10 3.77 -2.50 -1.52
CA PHE A 10 3.40 -2.63 -2.93
C PHE A 10 4.16 -3.78 -3.62
N HIS A 11 5.49 -3.83 -3.48
CA HIS A 11 6.29 -4.89 -4.10
C HIS A 11 5.99 -6.28 -3.53
N ARG A 12 5.61 -6.36 -2.25
CA ARG A 12 5.21 -7.63 -1.62
C ARG A 12 3.83 -8.11 -2.05
N LEU A 13 2.85 -7.21 -2.13
CA LEU A 13 1.45 -7.54 -2.40
C LEU A 13 1.16 -7.65 -3.91
N PHE A 14 1.92 -6.93 -4.73
CA PHE A 14 1.74 -6.85 -6.18
C PHE A 14 3.06 -7.07 -6.94
N PRO A 15 3.71 -8.24 -6.78
CA PRO A 15 5.05 -8.50 -7.34
C PRO A 15 5.09 -8.36 -8.88
N ASP A 16 4.00 -8.67 -9.56
CA ASP A 16 3.89 -8.58 -11.02
C ASP A 16 3.43 -7.21 -11.53
N ARG A 17 3.05 -6.29 -10.64
CA ARG A 17 2.59 -4.95 -11.02
C ARG A 17 3.75 -3.95 -10.95
N ARG A 18 3.81 -3.04 -11.92
CA ARG A 18 4.72 -1.89 -11.91
C ARG A 18 4.04 -0.68 -11.28
N ILE A 19 4.79 0.11 -10.53
CA ILE A 19 4.30 1.38 -9.97
C ILE A 19 4.11 2.36 -11.12
N ARG A 20 2.85 2.77 -11.36
CA ARG A 20 2.50 3.74 -12.40
C ARG A 20 2.28 5.15 -11.88
N LYS A 21 1.97 5.28 -10.59
CA LYS A 21 1.66 6.55 -9.94
C LYS A 21 2.14 6.49 -8.50
N VAL A 22 2.55 7.65 -7.99
CA VAL A 22 2.85 7.87 -6.57
C VAL A 22 2.00 9.02 -6.05
N THR A 23 1.75 9.03 -4.76
CA THR A 23 1.02 10.08 -4.04
C THR A 23 1.70 10.34 -2.70
N LEU A 24 1.36 11.43 -2.03
CA LEU A 24 1.83 11.70 -0.68
C LEU A 24 0.89 11.06 0.35
N GLY A 25 1.44 10.39 1.34
CA GLY A 25 0.71 9.79 2.45
C GLY A 25 1.50 9.82 3.74
N ARG A 26 0.81 9.57 4.86
CA ARG A 26 1.40 9.54 6.21
C ARG A 26 1.33 8.15 6.85
N GLU A 27 0.50 7.26 6.31
CA GLU A 27 0.29 5.92 6.87
C GLU A 27 0.08 4.93 5.73
N CYS A 28 0.70 3.76 5.85
CA CYS A 28 0.49 2.65 4.94
C CYS A 28 -0.77 1.88 5.31
N ALA A 29 -1.76 1.82 4.44
CA ALA A 29 -2.99 1.07 4.70
C ALA A 29 -2.81 -0.45 4.83
N ALA A 30 -1.65 -1.00 4.45
CA ALA A 30 -1.36 -2.44 4.53
C ALA A 30 -0.59 -2.84 5.79
N CYS A 31 0.39 -2.04 6.22
CA CYS A 31 1.22 -2.36 7.39
C CYS A 31 1.09 -1.35 8.54
N HIS A 32 0.27 -0.32 8.38
CA HIS A 32 0.01 0.75 9.35
C HIS A 32 1.25 1.53 9.83
N VAL A 33 2.40 1.37 9.15
CA VAL A 33 3.57 2.18 9.45
C VAL A 33 3.26 3.65 9.16
N THR A 34 3.47 4.49 10.17
CA THR A 34 3.33 5.94 10.06
C THR A 34 4.68 6.53 9.69
N THR A 35 4.72 7.34 8.65
CA THR A 35 5.93 8.02 8.18
C THR A 35 6.11 9.32 8.96
N ALA A 36 7.36 9.74 9.20
CA ALA A 36 7.66 10.94 10.00
C ALA A 36 7.14 12.26 9.35
N GLY A 37 6.68 12.19 8.10
CA GLY A 37 6.01 13.25 7.37
C GLY A 37 5.18 12.69 6.21
N THR A 38 4.84 13.53 5.23
CA THR A 38 4.27 13.06 3.96
C THR A 38 5.36 12.44 3.09
N GLU A 39 5.36 11.12 2.98
CA GLU A 39 6.25 10.37 2.09
C GLU A 39 5.55 9.96 0.80
N GLN A 40 6.34 9.62 -0.21
CA GLN A 40 5.81 9.01 -1.43
C GLN A 40 5.28 7.61 -1.14
N MET A 41 4.07 7.34 -1.60
CA MET A 41 3.35 6.09 -1.41
C MET A 41 2.65 5.73 -2.71
N VAL A 42 2.26 4.47 -2.85
CA VAL A 42 1.54 3.97 -4.03
C VAL A 42 0.04 3.97 -3.76
N PRO A 43 -0.78 4.69 -4.54
CA PRO A 43 -2.22 4.56 -4.47
C PRO A 43 -2.66 3.22 -5.06
N VAL A 44 -3.49 2.49 -4.35
CA VAL A 44 -4.07 1.20 -4.75
C VAL A 44 -5.57 1.20 -4.47
N GLU A 45 -6.33 0.44 -5.26
CA GLU A 45 -7.76 0.27 -4.98
C GLU A 45 -7.95 -0.59 -3.73
N SER A 46 -8.89 -0.24 -2.86
CA SER A 46 -9.20 -1.01 -1.65
C SER A 46 -9.50 -2.49 -1.93
N GLU A 47 -10.11 -2.78 -3.09
CA GLU A 47 -10.47 -4.14 -3.51
C GLU A 47 -9.22 -5.00 -3.77
N ASP A 48 -8.15 -4.40 -4.30
CA ASP A 48 -6.87 -5.08 -4.52
C ASP A 48 -6.20 -5.49 -3.20
N LEU A 49 -6.42 -4.73 -2.12
CA LEU A 49 -5.89 -5.03 -0.78
C LEU A 49 -6.67 -6.15 -0.09
N ALA A 50 -7.99 -6.17 -0.24
CA ALA A 50 -8.85 -7.23 0.34
C ALA A 50 -8.62 -8.60 -0.31
N GLN A 51 -8.12 -8.63 -1.54
CA GLN A 51 -7.80 -9.86 -2.28
C GLN A 51 -6.39 -10.39 -1.99
N SER A 52 -5.55 -9.63 -1.28
CA SER A 52 -4.20 -10.07 -1.00
C SER A 52 -4.18 -11.09 0.15
N PRO A 53 -3.55 -12.27 0.00
CA PRO A 53 -3.61 -13.37 0.97
C PRO A 53 -2.92 -13.07 2.33
N VAL A 54 -2.48 -11.84 2.56
CA VAL A 54 -1.77 -11.40 3.77
C VAL A 54 -2.73 -10.96 4.89
N GLN A 55 -4.05 -11.11 4.71
CA GLN A 55 -5.05 -10.84 5.75
C GLN A 55 -5.56 -12.11 6.43
N VAL A 56 -4.66 -12.96 6.95
CA VAL A 56 -5.02 -13.94 8.00
C VAL A 56 -3.89 -14.04 9.03
N ALA A 57 -3.73 -13.00 9.83
CA ALA A 57 -3.12 -13.12 11.15
C ALA A 57 -3.86 -12.14 12.06
N ARG A 58 -4.88 -12.68 12.74
CA ARG A 58 -5.56 -12.06 13.87
C ARG A 58 -4.59 -11.90 15.04
#